data_AF-A0A2N2MFC2-F1
#
_entry.id   AF-A0A2N2MFC2-F1
#
_cell.length_a   1.000
_cell.length_b   1.000
_cell.length_c   1.000
_cell.angle_alpha   90.00
_cell.angle_beta   90.00
_cell.angle_gamma   90.00
#
_symmetry.space_group_name_H-M   'P 1'
#
loop_
_entity.id
_entity.type
_entity.pdbx_description
1 polymer ?
#
loop_
_entity_poly.entity_id
_entity_poly.type
_entity_poly.pdbx_seq_one_letter_code
_entity_poly.pdbx_strand_id
1 'polypeptide(L)'
;MSDSVRNQIYSNLNQKTTDELLEIWVSNDQAEWSELTFELIEQLLLEREMEVPAQNQAILSHDQEPKEESDPNTEDEQDGPVFYKTEAVFRIIKWLELASIASLIVIPAWSMLLFLDLINNMLNTFNIGILLLGVIAAIVAFAISVLGAIMIYLSLRATAYILKILMEFEHNSRGVK
;
A
#
# COMPACT_ATOMS: atom_id res chain seq x y z
N MET A 1 -28.08 -13.93 20.10
CA MET A 1 -27.41 -13.70 18.80
C MET A 1 -25.94 -14.13 18.81
N SER A 2 -25.31 -14.30 19.99
CA SER A 2 -23.94 -14.82 20.17
C SER A 2 -23.72 -16.25 19.68
N ASP A 3 -24.71 -17.13 19.87
CA ASP A 3 -24.50 -18.57 19.68
C ASP A 3 -24.32 -18.96 18.21
N SER A 4 -24.95 -18.21 17.30
CA SER A 4 -24.77 -18.41 15.86
C SER A 4 -23.35 -18.08 15.41
N VAL A 5 -22.74 -17.04 16.00
CA VAL A 5 -21.37 -16.61 15.67
C VAL A 5 -20.37 -17.59 16.26
N ARG A 6 -20.58 -18.00 17.53
CA ARG A 6 -19.76 -19.03 18.19
C ARG A 6 -19.73 -20.34 17.40
N ASN A 7 -20.89 -20.82 16.95
CA ASN A 7 -20.99 -22.05 16.15
C ASN A 7 -20.29 -21.94 14.80
N GLN A 8 -20.37 -20.78 14.15
CA GLN A 8 -19.68 -20.53 12.89
C GLN A 8 -18.16 -20.53 13.06
N ILE A 9 -17.65 -19.87 14.11
CA ILE A 9 -16.21 -19.85 14.42
C ILE A 9 -15.74 -21.26 14.77
N TYR A 10 -16.46 -21.98 15.62
CA TYR A 10 -16.12 -23.37 15.99
C TYR A 10 -16.09 -24.29 14.76
N SER A 11 -17.08 -24.20 13.86
CA SER A 11 -17.11 -25.00 12.63
C SER A 11 -15.94 -24.70 11.70
N ASN A 12 -15.43 -23.47 11.70
CA ASN A 12 -14.26 -23.09 10.91
C ASN A 12 -12.97 -23.58 11.58
N LEU A 13 -12.84 -23.42 12.90
CA LEU A 13 -11.68 -23.88 13.66
C LEU A 13 -11.55 -25.41 13.66
N ASN A 14 -12.66 -26.15 13.67
CA ASN A 14 -12.61 -27.60 13.64
C ASN A 14 -12.09 -28.17 12.31
N GLN A 15 -12.11 -27.38 11.23
CA GLN A 15 -11.50 -27.76 9.96
C GLN A 15 -9.96 -27.61 9.97
N LYS A 16 -9.41 -26.91 10.97
CA LYS A 16 -7.96 -26.74 11.13
C LYS A 16 -7.31 -27.95 11.78
N THR A 17 -6.06 -28.17 11.43
CA THR A 17 -5.25 -29.23 12.04
C THR A 17 -4.92 -28.86 13.49
N THR A 18 -4.54 -29.86 14.28
CA THR A 18 -4.13 -29.63 15.68
C THR A 18 -2.90 -28.72 15.77
N ASP A 19 -1.96 -28.86 14.83
CA ASP A 19 -0.74 -28.06 14.78
C ASP A 19 -1.05 -26.59 14.48
N GLU A 20 -1.97 -26.32 13.55
CA GLU A 20 -2.45 -24.96 13.25
C GLU A 20 -3.16 -24.33 14.45
N LEU A 21 -3.95 -25.11 15.20
CA LEU A 21 -4.62 -24.62 16.41
C LEU A 21 -3.61 -24.30 17.51
N LEU A 22 -2.54 -25.09 17.65
CA LEU A 22 -1.45 -24.83 18.59
C LEU A 22 -0.65 -23.59 18.20
N GLU A 23 -0.40 -23.37 16.91
CA GLU A 23 0.31 -22.18 16.43
C GLU A 23 -0.48 -20.90 16.74
N ILE A 24 -1.78 -20.90 16.45
CA ILE A 24 -2.66 -19.77 16.78
C ILE A 24 -2.70 -19.56 18.30
N TRP A 25 -2.83 -20.64 19.08
CA TRP A 25 -2.84 -20.57 20.54
C TRP A 25 -1.54 -19.99 21.12
N VAL A 26 -0.39 -20.47 20.67
CA VAL A 26 0.93 -20.06 21.20
C VAL A 26 1.28 -18.64 20.77
N SER A 27 0.96 -18.24 19.54
CA SER A 27 1.26 -16.90 19.01
C SER A 27 0.55 -15.76 19.76
N ASN A 28 -0.62 -16.04 20.37
CA ASN A 28 -1.41 -15.08 21.14
C ASN A 28 -1.61 -13.73 20.41
N ASP A 29 -1.87 -13.80 19.11
CA ASP A 29 -2.13 -12.64 18.28
C ASP A 29 -3.56 -12.12 18.48
N GLN A 30 -3.71 -11.20 19.42
CA GLN A 30 -4.98 -10.56 19.74
C GLN A 30 -5.34 -9.44 18.77
N ALA A 31 -4.43 -9.07 17.85
CA ALA A 31 -4.72 -8.14 16.76
C ALA A 31 -5.48 -8.85 15.63
N GLU A 32 -5.20 -10.14 15.40
CA GLU A 32 -5.88 -10.96 14.38
C GLU A 32 -7.07 -11.75 14.95
N TRP A 33 -6.93 -12.31 16.15
CA TRP A 33 -7.90 -13.25 16.71
C TRP A 33 -8.60 -12.69 17.95
N SER A 34 -9.92 -12.82 17.98
CA SER A 34 -10.72 -12.40 19.13
C SER A 34 -10.50 -13.33 20.33
N GLU A 35 -10.70 -12.83 21.54
CA GLU A 35 -10.68 -13.62 22.78
C GLU A 35 -11.60 -14.86 22.72
N LEU A 36 -12.79 -14.70 22.11
CA LEU A 36 -13.73 -15.80 21.87
C LEU A 36 -13.13 -16.91 20.99
N THR A 37 -12.26 -16.56 20.04
CA THR A 37 -11.56 -17.55 19.21
C THR A 37 -10.61 -18.37 20.07
N PHE A 38 -9.81 -17.73 20.94
CA PHE A 38 -8.89 -18.43 21.83
C PHE A 38 -9.61 -19.39 22.78
N GLU A 39 -10.76 -18.98 23.34
CA GLU A 39 -11.61 -19.86 24.17
C GLU A 39 -12.03 -21.14 23.40
N LEU A 40 -12.41 -21.00 22.13
CA LEU A 40 -12.82 -22.13 21.30
C LEU A 40 -11.65 -23.01 20.85
N ILE A 41 -10.46 -22.42 20.65
CA ILE A 41 -9.23 -23.17 20.34
C ILE A 41 -8.83 -24.02 21.55
N GLU A 42 -8.85 -23.46 22.77
CA GLU A 42 -8.58 -24.22 23.99
C GLU A 42 -9.54 -25.41 24.12
N GLN A 43 -10.83 -25.17 23.90
CA GLN A 43 -11.85 -26.23 23.96
C GLN A 43 -11.57 -27.34 22.92
N LEU A 44 -11.20 -26.99 21.68
CA LEU A 44 -10.89 -27.95 20.63
C LEU A 44 -9.60 -28.73 20.90
N LEU A 45 -8.57 -28.09 21.47
CA LEU A 45 -7.32 -28.76 21.84
C LEU A 45 -7.55 -29.77 22.97
N LEU A 46 -8.38 -29.41 23.96
CA LEU A 46 -8.80 -30.33 25.03
C LEU A 46 -9.66 -31.49 24.51
N GLU A 47 -10.58 -31.24 23.59
CA GLU A 47 -11.40 -32.29 22.95
C GLU A 47 -10.55 -33.28 22.15
N ARG A 48 -9.42 -32.83 21.61
CA ARG A 48 -8.45 -33.64 20.87
C ARG A 48 -7.37 -34.28 21.76
N GLU A 49 -7.55 -34.25 23.08
CA GLU A 49 -6.63 -34.82 24.08
C GLU A 49 -5.19 -34.27 24.02
N MET A 50 -5.03 -33.02 23.61
CA MET A 50 -3.72 -32.36 23.54
C MET A 50 -3.40 -31.59 24.82
N GLU A 51 -2.13 -31.58 25.22
CA GLU A 51 -1.64 -30.68 26.27
C GLU A 51 -1.63 -29.24 25.73
N VAL A 52 -2.32 -28.34 26.44
CA VAL A 52 -2.39 -26.92 26.06
C VAL A 52 -1.18 -26.18 26.64
N PRO A 53 -0.22 -25.73 25.82
CA PRO A 53 0.97 -25.03 26.31
C PRO A 53 0.61 -23.61 26.80
N ALA A 54 1.51 -22.98 27.57
CA ALA A 54 1.31 -21.58 27.95
C ALA A 54 1.39 -20.66 26.71
N GLN A 55 0.51 -19.67 26.63
CA GLN A 55 0.51 -18.67 25.56
C GLN A 55 1.72 -17.72 25.68
N ASN A 56 2.20 -17.18 24.56
CA ASN A 56 3.20 -16.11 24.54
C ASN A 56 2.59 -14.76 24.94
N GLN A 57 3.42 -13.71 25.03
CA GLN A 57 2.94 -12.36 25.31
C GLN A 57 1.98 -11.88 24.21
N ALA A 58 0.86 -11.28 24.59
CA ALA A 58 -0.18 -10.86 23.66
C ALA A 58 0.33 -9.81 22.67
N ILE A 59 0.20 -10.09 21.37
CA ILE A 59 0.49 -9.13 20.30
C ILE A 59 -0.76 -8.28 20.10
N LEU A 60 -0.69 -7.02 20.55
CA LEU A 60 -1.84 -6.10 20.55
C LEU A 60 -1.94 -5.24 19.27
N SER A 61 -0.85 -5.12 18.51
CA SER A 61 -0.79 -4.35 17.27
C SER A 61 0.48 -4.70 16.48
N HIS A 62 0.37 -4.81 15.16
CA HIS A 62 1.50 -5.05 14.26
C HIS A 62 2.35 -3.79 13.98
N ASP A 63 2.04 -2.69 14.64
CA ASP A 63 2.79 -1.44 14.54
C ASP A 63 3.75 -1.34 15.74
N GLN A 64 5.04 -1.55 15.47
CA GLN A 64 6.24 -1.36 16.31
C GLN A 64 6.89 -2.65 16.87
N GLU A 65 8.02 -3.07 16.29
CA GLU A 65 9.35 -2.89 16.92
C GLU A 65 10.55 -3.26 16.00
N PRO A 66 11.77 -2.78 16.31
CA PRO A 66 12.90 -2.62 15.40
C PRO A 66 13.74 -3.89 15.17
N LYS A 67 14.40 -3.91 14.01
CA LYS A 67 15.38 -4.89 13.55
C LYS A 67 16.67 -4.87 14.39
N GLU A 68 16.95 -5.95 15.10
CA GLU A 68 18.26 -6.52 15.47
C GLU A 68 17.98 -8.03 15.61
N GLU A 69 18.70 -9.01 15.07
CA GLU A 69 20.06 -9.16 14.60
C GLU A 69 20.05 -10.39 13.66
N SER A 70 20.97 -10.43 12.69
CA SER A 70 21.03 -11.39 11.58
C SER A 70 21.33 -12.85 11.97
N ASP A 71 20.45 -13.78 11.57
CA ASP A 71 20.74 -15.21 11.38
C ASP A 71 20.74 -15.52 9.87
N PRO A 72 21.85 -16.05 9.28
CA PRO A 72 21.95 -16.29 7.85
C PRO A 72 21.32 -17.61 7.36
N ASN A 73 20.54 -18.32 8.19
CA ASN A 73 20.09 -19.69 7.88
C ASN A 73 18.60 -19.96 8.15
N THR A 74 17.69 -19.16 7.61
CA THR A 74 16.27 -19.56 7.49
C THR A 74 15.87 -19.60 6.02
N GLU A 75 16.11 -20.76 5.42
CA GLU A 75 15.43 -21.23 4.21
C GLU A 75 13.95 -21.44 4.56
N ASP A 76 13.10 -20.41 4.36
CA ASP A 76 11.64 -20.55 4.20
C ASP A 76 11.03 -19.31 3.50
N GLU A 77 11.77 -18.77 2.52
CA GLU A 77 11.34 -17.64 1.68
C GLU A 77 11.00 -18.14 0.25
N GLN A 78 10.27 -19.25 0.12
CA GLN A 78 10.10 -19.94 -1.17
C GLN A 78 8.78 -19.71 -1.93
N ASP A 79 7.91 -18.78 -1.51
CA ASP A 79 6.72 -18.41 -2.32
C ASP A 79 6.54 -16.90 -2.57
N GLY A 80 7.57 -16.10 -2.28
CA GLY A 80 7.60 -14.67 -2.59
C GLY A 80 8.26 -14.35 -3.94
N PRO A 81 7.95 -13.19 -4.56
CA PRO A 81 8.71 -12.72 -5.72
C PRO A 81 10.21 -12.60 -5.39
N VAL A 82 11.06 -13.13 -6.27
CA VAL A 82 12.52 -13.25 -6.06
C VAL A 82 13.21 -11.90 -6.29
N PHE A 83 12.64 -11.08 -7.18
CA PHE A 83 13.29 -9.85 -7.62
C PHE A 83 13.00 -8.64 -6.74
N TYR A 84 11.90 -8.63 -6.01
CA TYR A 84 11.48 -7.49 -5.20
C TYR A 84 10.47 -7.90 -4.12
N LYS A 85 10.26 -7.02 -3.15
CA LYS A 85 9.20 -7.16 -2.14
C LYS A 85 7.88 -6.61 -2.68
N THR A 86 6.82 -7.42 -2.65
CA THR A 86 5.51 -7.06 -3.22
C THR A 86 4.95 -5.77 -2.60
N GLU A 87 5.09 -5.58 -1.28
CA GLU A 87 4.57 -4.38 -0.61
C GLU A 87 5.29 -3.11 -1.07
N ALA A 88 6.59 -3.22 -1.38
CA ALA A 88 7.37 -2.10 -1.90
C ALA A 88 6.85 -1.68 -3.29
N VAL A 89 6.59 -2.65 -4.17
CA VAL A 89 6.03 -2.38 -5.51
C VAL A 89 4.63 -1.78 -5.41
N PHE A 90 3.75 -2.32 -4.57
CA PHE A 90 2.42 -1.75 -4.35
C PHE A 90 2.47 -0.31 -3.83
N ARG A 91 3.40 -0.01 -2.92
CA ARG A 91 3.62 1.35 -2.42
C ARG A 91 4.05 2.30 -3.53
N ILE A 92 4.98 1.85 -4.39
CA ILE A 92 5.44 2.63 -5.55
C ILE A 92 4.27 2.88 -6.50
N ILE A 93 3.47 1.86 -6.84
CA ILE A 93 2.29 2.01 -7.71
C ILE A 93 1.33 3.05 -7.15
N LYS A 94 0.95 2.94 -5.86
CA LYS A 94 0.05 3.90 -5.20
C LYS A 94 0.62 5.32 -5.22
N TRP A 95 1.92 5.47 -4.95
CA TRP A 95 2.57 6.78 -4.99
C TRP A 95 2.60 7.35 -6.41
N LEU A 96 2.87 6.51 -7.42
CA LEU A 96 2.89 6.92 -8.84
C LEU A 96 1.51 7.36 -9.33
N GLU A 97 0.47 6.64 -8.95
CA GLU A 97 -0.93 7.02 -9.24
C GLU A 97 -1.30 8.34 -8.57
N LEU A 98 -0.98 8.51 -7.28
CA LEU A 98 -1.22 9.76 -6.56
C LEU A 98 -0.45 10.93 -7.19
N ALA A 99 0.83 10.73 -7.51
CA ALA A 99 1.68 11.73 -8.14
C ALA A 99 1.15 12.11 -9.53
N SER A 100 0.64 11.14 -10.30
CA SER A 100 0.04 11.42 -11.61
C SER A 100 -1.16 12.36 -11.48
N ILE A 101 -2.08 12.08 -10.55
CA ILE A 101 -3.27 12.92 -10.32
C ILE A 101 -2.85 14.30 -9.80
N ALA A 102 -1.91 14.35 -8.87
CA ALA A 102 -1.40 15.60 -8.32
C ALA A 102 -0.77 16.48 -9.42
N SER A 103 -0.06 15.88 -10.39
CA SER A 103 0.61 16.62 -11.47
C SER A 103 -0.35 17.47 -12.32
N LEU A 104 -1.60 17.01 -12.51
CA LEU A 104 -2.63 17.73 -13.27
C LEU A 104 -3.04 19.05 -12.60
N ILE A 105 -2.81 19.19 -11.30
CA ILE A 105 -3.19 20.37 -10.53
C ILE A 105 -1.95 21.20 -10.18
N VAL A 106 -0.91 20.55 -9.68
CA VAL A 106 0.30 21.20 -9.18
C VAL A 106 1.04 21.94 -10.30
N ILE A 107 1.20 21.31 -11.48
CA ILE A 107 1.96 21.92 -12.58
C ILE A 107 1.25 23.16 -13.12
N PRO A 108 -0.06 23.12 -13.47
CA PRO A 108 -0.77 24.32 -13.90
C PRO A 108 -0.88 25.38 -12.81
N ALA A 109 -1.07 25.00 -11.54
CA ALA A 109 -1.12 25.97 -10.44
C ALA A 109 0.22 26.70 -10.28
N TRP A 110 1.34 25.98 -10.33
CA TRP A 110 2.67 26.58 -10.27
C TRP A 110 2.94 27.51 -11.47
N SER A 111 2.56 27.07 -12.67
CA SER A 111 2.62 27.88 -13.89
C SER A 111 1.80 29.17 -13.77
N MET A 112 0.60 29.10 -13.18
CA MET A 112 -0.25 30.26 -12.91
C MET A 112 0.38 31.24 -11.91
N LEU A 113 1.04 30.75 -10.86
CA LEU A 113 1.74 31.62 -9.91
C LEU A 113 2.87 32.40 -10.57
N LEU A 114 3.66 31.72 -11.42
CA LEU A 114 4.70 32.38 -12.22
C LEU A 114 4.13 33.42 -13.17
N PHE A 115 2.95 33.15 -13.76
CA PHE A 115 2.27 34.13 -14.60
C PHE A 115 1.86 35.39 -13.82
N LEU A 116 1.31 35.23 -12.62
CA LEU A 116 0.92 36.38 -11.79
C LEU A 116 2.14 37.24 -11.44
N ASP A 117 3.27 36.62 -11.11
CA ASP A 117 4.53 37.32 -10.83
C ASP A 117 5.04 38.08 -12.07
N LEU A 118 4.99 37.45 -13.24
CA LEU A 118 5.33 38.10 -14.51
C LEU A 118 4.46 39.33 -14.77
N ILE A 119 3.14 39.23 -14.59
CA ILE A 119 2.21 40.36 -14.77
C ILE A 119 2.53 41.49 -13.78
N ASN A 120 2.79 41.16 -12.51
CA ASN A 120 3.15 42.14 -11.50
C ASN A 120 4.43 42.91 -11.87
N ASN A 121 5.46 42.21 -12.34
CA ASN A 121 6.70 42.84 -12.80
C ASN A 121 6.50 43.74 -14.03
N MET A 122 5.65 43.30 -14.97
CA MET A 122 5.34 44.07 -16.18
C MET A 122 4.52 45.33 -15.88
N LEU A 123 3.57 45.27 -14.93
CA LEU A 123 2.80 46.43 -14.48
C LEU A 123 3.72 47.51 -13.88
N ASN A 124 4.76 47.11 -13.13
CA ASN A 124 5.73 48.06 -12.57
C ASN A 124 6.59 48.77 -13.63
N THR A 125 6.70 48.21 -14.84
CA THR A 125 7.54 48.75 -15.92
C THR A 125 6.78 49.75 -16.83
N PHE A 126 5.45 49.88 -16.70
CA PHE A 126 4.60 50.85 -17.42
C PHE A 126 4.76 50.90 -18.97
N ASN A 127 5.07 49.76 -19.61
CA ASN A 127 5.11 49.64 -21.07
C ASN A 127 3.99 48.74 -21.61
N ILE A 128 2.97 49.34 -22.22
CA ILE A 128 1.76 48.66 -22.71
C ILE A 128 2.07 47.64 -23.80
N GLY A 129 3.04 47.92 -24.69
CA GLY A 129 3.42 46.99 -25.76
C GLY A 129 4.06 45.71 -25.21
N ILE A 130 4.94 45.86 -24.22
CA ILE A 130 5.56 44.72 -23.52
C ILE A 130 4.51 43.94 -22.73
N LEU A 131 3.54 44.64 -22.12
CA LEU A 131 2.45 44.01 -21.36
C LEU A 131 1.59 43.09 -22.24
N LEU A 132 1.14 43.56 -23.42
CA LEU A 132 0.34 42.76 -24.35
C LEU A 132 1.09 41.50 -24.82
N LEU A 133 2.37 41.65 -25.18
CA LEU A 133 3.20 40.53 -25.60
C LEU A 133 3.44 39.53 -24.45
N GLY A 134 3.63 40.03 -23.22
CA GLY A 134 3.77 39.20 -22.02
C GLY A 134 2.51 38.39 -21.69
N VAL A 135 1.33 38.98 -21.84
CA VAL A 135 0.04 38.26 -21.64
C VAL A 135 -0.10 37.13 -22.66
N ILE A 136 0.17 37.39 -23.94
CA ILE A 136 0.09 36.35 -24.99
C ILE A 136 1.09 35.23 -24.70
N ALA A 137 2.34 35.57 -24.40
CA ALA A 137 3.39 34.59 -24.10
C ALA A 137 3.00 33.71 -22.90
N ALA A 138 2.37 34.28 -21.88
CA ALA A 138 1.95 33.54 -20.72
C ALA A 138 0.75 32.62 -20.97
N ILE A 139 -0.23 33.04 -21.77
CA ILE A 139 -1.35 32.16 -22.18
C ILE A 139 -0.80 30.93 -22.91
N VAL A 140 0.15 31.15 -23.83
CA VAL A 140 0.81 30.06 -24.57
C VAL A 140 1.59 29.15 -23.60
N ALA A 141 2.38 29.73 -22.69
CA ALA A 141 3.12 28.97 -21.69
C ALA A 141 2.21 28.15 -20.77
N PHE A 142 1.07 28.73 -20.35
CA PHE A 142 0.07 28.03 -19.55
C PHE A 142 -0.54 26.85 -20.33
N ALA A 143 -0.93 27.06 -21.59
CA ALA A 143 -1.45 25.98 -22.43
C ALA A 143 -0.43 24.83 -22.62
N ILE A 144 0.84 25.16 -22.84
CA ILE A 144 1.93 24.18 -22.91
C ILE A 144 2.08 23.44 -21.58
N SER A 145 2.00 24.14 -20.45
CA SER A 145 2.11 23.52 -19.12
C SER A 145 0.97 22.53 -18.84
N VAL A 146 -0.25 22.84 -19.27
CA VAL A 146 -1.40 21.92 -19.17
C VAL A 146 -1.18 20.68 -20.03
N LEU A 147 -0.75 20.85 -21.28
CA LEU A 147 -0.41 19.71 -22.15
C LEU A 147 0.72 18.85 -21.55
N GLY A 148 1.76 19.48 -21.00
CA GLY A 148 2.84 18.80 -20.31
C GLY A 148 2.35 18.00 -19.09
N ALA A 149 1.45 18.58 -18.28
CA ALA A 149 0.85 17.90 -17.14
C ALA A 149 0.05 16.66 -17.58
N ILE A 150 -0.72 16.75 -18.67
CA ILE A 150 -1.45 15.61 -19.24
C ILE A 150 -0.47 14.52 -19.70
N MET A 151 0.61 14.88 -20.38
CA MET A 151 1.63 13.92 -20.83
C MET A 151 2.31 13.22 -19.66
N ILE A 152 2.65 13.95 -18.58
CA ILE A 152 3.22 13.39 -17.35
C ILE A 152 2.22 12.45 -16.68
N TYR A 153 0.95 12.87 -16.56
CA TYR A 153 -0.12 12.05 -16.03
C TYR A 153 -0.22 10.71 -16.76
N LEU A 154 -0.30 10.74 -18.09
CA LEU A 154 -0.39 9.53 -18.91
C LEU A 154 0.85 8.65 -18.75
N SER A 155 2.04 9.25 -18.75
CA SER A 155 3.31 8.52 -18.65
C SER A 155 3.45 7.80 -17.30
N LEU A 156 3.20 8.51 -16.19
CA LEU A 156 3.26 7.92 -14.85
C LEU A 156 2.22 6.82 -14.67
N ARG A 157 1.00 7.04 -15.17
CA ARG A 157 -0.07 6.04 -15.10
C ARG A 157 0.26 4.81 -15.93
N ALA A 158 0.85 4.97 -17.11
CA ALA A 158 1.33 3.86 -17.92
C ALA A 158 2.40 3.04 -17.20
N THR A 159 3.37 3.70 -16.56
CA THR A 159 4.40 3.02 -15.76
C THR A 159 3.79 2.24 -14.59
N ALA A 160 2.81 2.80 -13.88
CA ALA A 160 2.10 2.10 -12.80
C ALA A 160 1.39 0.84 -13.30
N TYR A 161 0.71 0.92 -14.45
CA TYR A 161 0.05 -0.24 -15.08
C TYR A 161 1.06 -1.31 -15.51
N ILE A 162 2.17 -0.93 -16.13
CA ILE A 162 3.22 -1.87 -16.55
C ILE A 162 3.79 -2.59 -15.32
N LEU A 163 4.09 -1.86 -14.25
CA LEU A 163 4.62 -2.43 -13.01
C LEU A 163 3.63 -3.42 -12.38
N LYS A 164 2.34 -3.11 -12.40
CA LYS A 164 1.28 -4.02 -11.96
C LYS A 164 1.23 -5.31 -12.78
N ILE A 165 1.29 -5.20 -14.12
CA ILE A 165 1.27 -6.36 -15.02
C ILE A 165 2.52 -7.23 -14.82
N LEU A 166 3.70 -6.63 -14.67
CA LEU A 166 4.94 -7.38 -14.42
C LEU A 166 4.86 -8.18 -13.12
N MET A 167 4.24 -7.59 -12.09
CA MET A 167 4.03 -8.26 -10.81
C MET A 167 3.03 -9.41 -10.91
N GLU A 168 1.91 -9.20 -11.60
CA GLU A 168 0.94 -10.28 -11.88
C GLU A 168 1.57 -11.40 -12.72
N PHE A 169 2.40 -11.05 -13.71
CA PHE A 169 3.09 -12.00 -14.57
C PHE A 169 4.12 -12.83 -13.80
N GLU A 170 4.94 -12.21 -12.95
CA GLU A 170 5.88 -12.97 -12.12
C GLU A 170 5.15 -13.94 -11.19
N HIS A 171 4.06 -13.50 -10.56
CA HIS A 171 3.27 -14.34 -9.69
C HIS A 171 2.66 -15.53 -10.47
N ASN A 172 2.00 -15.28 -11.61
CA ASN A 172 1.42 -16.33 -12.44
C ASN A 172 2.48 -17.26 -13.08
N SER A 173 3.66 -16.74 -13.42
CA SER A 173 4.74 -17.52 -14.05
C SER A 173 5.33 -18.56 -13.10
N ARG A 174 5.15 -18.40 -11.78
CA ARG A 174 5.67 -19.33 -10.78
C ARG A 174 4.79 -20.56 -10.57
N GLY A 175 3.59 -20.59 -11.16
CA GLY A 175 2.74 -21.77 -11.13
C GLY A 175 2.30 -22.18 -9.73
N VAL A 176 2.22 -21.22 -8.80
CA VAL A 176 1.63 -21.42 -7.47
C VAL A 176 0.17 -21.84 -7.70
N LYS A 177 -0.13 -23.10 -7.37
CA LYS A 177 -1.46 -23.70 -7.44
C LYS A 177 -2.16 -23.55 -6.10
#